data_AF-A0A5K1JYH4-F1
#
_entry.id   AF-A0A5K1JYH4-F1
#
_cell.length_a   1.000
_cell.length_b   1.000
_cell.length_c   1.000
_cell.angle_alpha   90.00
_cell.angle_beta   90.00
_cell.angle_gamma   90.00
#
_symmetry.space_group_name_H-M   'P 1'
#
loop_
_entity.id
_entity.type
_entity.pdbx_description
1 polymer ?
#
loop_
_entity_poly.entity_id
_entity_poly.type
_entity_poly.pdbx_seq_one_letter_code
_entity_poly.pdbx_strand_id
1 'polypeptide(L)'
;MADKVQFQPINNPARAILVLWVAQSLANRQLPIIPNPYGIRGRLRPSDLPPNTCQFYWSSGSCNRGFECTFQHVKGPETTNAEDEATAAQVGDSEGEGAVDFFSPSGLAAGAGAVHDDRLNLTPSEVHNHLKEFLRDDYRFERATHVQGFVRVLASVNDTNKAWNTENAQELLRVVVKGNSLLRITDILRYEPVDVAIGSLATTLSFQRGYFPVFQFLASDLVLKSTLHTNINLLYAVIKNNHAVIFATWEKCLRKMIMNASWKDPSPRLAEFYQNNLSGITVFRTLSTVLLQYFNRYKDAIRSHADTSAFIKQFVGWFQTWADDVSAVPPRFEDPVSSMPPNKLKLMIAHIREDIDRLIAIVERETGLVQRVVQRGSAISTVTNAQRSQARAAQLAQTYDPPGSLREEGPRHDNDFTEIERIRIAPTHDELLCAIPPYLPVFSRDAPHHCPADSMQRHLDIQFRLLREEL
;
A
#
# COMPACT_ATOMS: atom_id res chain seq x y z
N MET A 1 53.69 -21.62 21.07
CA MET A 1 54.42 -20.37 21.37
C MET A 1 53.48 -19.22 21.09
N ALA A 2 53.18 -18.45 22.13
CA ALA A 2 52.27 -17.31 22.06
C ALA A 2 53.08 -16.07 21.64
N ASP A 3 52.68 -15.41 20.56
CA ASP A 3 53.20 -14.09 20.21
C ASP A 3 52.09 -13.04 20.36
N LYS A 4 52.31 -12.19 21.36
CA LYS A 4 51.60 -10.96 21.65
C LYS A 4 51.96 -9.92 20.58
N VAL A 5 50.95 -9.34 19.93
CA VAL A 5 51.12 -8.07 19.21
C VAL A 5 50.64 -6.94 20.10
N GLN A 6 51.59 -6.13 20.58
CA GLN A 6 51.36 -4.83 21.23
C GLN A 6 50.89 -3.81 20.20
N PHE A 7 49.74 -3.16 20.44
CA PHE A 7 49.35 -1.94 19.74
C PHE A 7 49.80 -0.72 20.55
N GLN A 8 50.66 0.11 19.95
CA GLN A 8 50.88 1.49 20.41
C GLN A 8 49.83 2.43 19.78
N PRO A 9 49.33 3.43 20.51
CA PRO A 9 48.39 4.40 19.96
C PRO A 9 49.14 5.51 19.19
N ILE A 10 48.80 5.68 17.91
CA ILE A 10 49.22 6.83 17.11
C ILE A 10 48.27 7.99 17.43
N ASN A 11 48.80 9.01 18.11
CA ASN A 11 48.14 10.27 18.40
C ASN A 11 48.03 11.09 17.11
N ASN A 12 46.81 11.28 16.59
CA ASN A 12 46.56 12.16 15.44
C ASN A 12 45.71 13.38 15.87
N PRO A 13 46.26 14.61 15.86
CA PRO A 13 45.61 15.82 16.39
C PRO A 13 44.38 16.30 15.59
N ALA A 14 44.07 15.70 14.44
CA ALA A 14 42.91 16.07 13.62
C ALA A 14 41.55 15.63 14.22
N ARG A 15 41.53 14.75 15.23
CA ARG A 15 40.28 14.35 15.91
C ARG A 15 39.85 15.27 17.05
N ALA A 16 40.71 16.18 17.52
CA ALA A 16 40.35 17.13 18.58
C ALA A 16 39.53 18.32 18.05
N ILE A 17 39.72 18.71 16.79
CA ILE A 17 39.05 19.88 16.19
C ILE A 17 37.59 19.57 15.82
N LEU A 18 37.29 18.34 15.39
CA LEU A 18 35.91 17.94 15.07
C LEU A 18 35.02 17.80 16.31
N VAL A 19 35.62 17.45 17.47
CA VAL A 19 34.88 17.35 18.75
C VAL A 19 34.58 18.73 19.32
N LEU A 20 35.48 19.71 19.14
CA LEU A 20 35.25 21.09 19.61
C LEU A 20 34.22 21.85 18.76
N TRP A 21 34.13 21.60 17.44
CA TRP A 21 33.13 22.27 16.60
C TRP A 21 31.71 21.74 16.84
N VAL A 22 31.56 20.44 17.09
CA VAL A 22 30.27 19.84 17.47
C VAL A 22 29.84 20.27 18.88
N ALA A 23 30.79 20.41 19.82
CA ALA A 23 30.49 20.90 21.17
C ALA A 23 30.08 22.39 21.21
N GLN A 24 30.64 23.25 20.36
CA GLN A 24 30.29 24.68 20.31
C GLN A 24 28.95 24.93 19.58
N SER A 25 28.57 24.10 18.60
CA SER A 25 27.29 24.20 17.89
C SER A 25 26.10 23.74 18.75
N LEU A 26 26.33 22.80 19.69
CA LEU A 26 25.32 22.33 20.64
C LEU A 26 25.11 23.28 21.82
N ALA A 27 26.02 24.23 22.08
CA ALA A 27 25.92 25.17 23.19
C ALA A 27 25.11 26.45 22.89
N ASN A 28 24.75 26.72 21.63
CA ASN A 28 24.17 28.02 21.23
C ASN A 28 22.77 27.93 20.57
N ARG A 29 22.07 26.80 20.71
CA ARG A 29 20.63 26.74 20.42
C ARG A 29 19.87 26.95 21.72
N GLN A 30 19.30 28.14 21.90
CA GLN A 30 18.21 28.34 22.85
C GLN A 30 17.05 27.42 22.45
N LEU A 31 16.97 26.29 23.14
CA LEU A 31 15.81 25.41 23.11
C LEU A 31 14.63 26.19 23.70
N PRO A 32 13.43 26.16 23.08
CA PRO A 32 12.24 26.60 23.78
C PRO A 32 12.12 25.77 25.06
N ILE A 33 11.92 26.45 26.18
CA ILE A 33 11.81 25.85 27.52
C ILE A 33 10.67 24.83 27.49
N ILE A 34 11.02 23.55 27.41
CA ILE A 34 10.09 22.43 27.58
C ILE A 34 9.76 22.37 29.08
N PRO A 35 8.49 22.50 29.50
CA PRO A 35 8.16 22.28 30.89
C PRO A 35 8.38 20.80 31.21
N ASN A 36 9.28 20.58 32.17
CA ASN A 36 9.64 19.31 32.80
C ASN A 36 8.43 18.37 33.02
N PRO A 37 8.45 17.10 32.55
CA PRO A 37 7.34 16.17 32.75
C PRO A 37 7.27 15.55 34.16
N TYR A 38 8.17 15.92 35.07
CA TYR A 38 8.09 15.54 36.49
C TYR A 38 7.69 16.75 37.34
N GLY A 39 6.41 17.11 37.25
CA GLY A 39 5.82 18.22 37.98
C GLY A 39 4.31 18.08 38.16
N ILE A 40 3.79 16.88 38.43
CA ILE A 40 2.39 16.73 38.83
C ILE A 40 2.28 17.01 40.33
N ARG A 41 2.07 18.29 40.68
CA ARG A 41 1.14 18.59 41.76
C ARG A 41 -0.22 18.04 41.30
N GLY A 42 -0.78 17.12 42.09
CA GLY A 42 -2.02 16.43 41.77
C GLY A 42 -3.11 17.40 41.31
N ARG A 43 -3.45 17.35 40.01
CA ARG A 43 -4.80 17.72 39.59
C ARG A 43 -5.70 16.66 40.21
N LEU A 44 -6.57 17.11 41.12
CA LEU A 44 -7.63 16.29 41.69
C LEU A 44 -8.28 15.49 40.56
N ARG A 45 -8.39 14.17 40.78
CA ARG A 45 -9.18 13.30 39.92
C ARG A 45 -10.57 13.93 39.80
N PRO A 46 -11.08 14.22 38.59
CA PRO A 46 -12.41 14.78 38.45
C PRO A 46 -13.39 13.86 39.17
N SER A 47 -14.23 14.41 40.03
CA SER A 47 -15.16 13.66 40.89
C SER A 47 -16.07 12.72 40.08
N ASP A 48 -16.36 13.11 38.84
CA ASP A 48 -17.28 12.44 37.92
C ASP A 48 -16.57 11.55 36.88
N LEU A 49 -15.25 11.31 37.01
CA LEU A 49 -14.51 10.47 36.07
C LEU A 49 -14.89 8.98 36.26
N PRO A 50 -15.45 8.31 35.23
CA PRO A 50 -15.78 6.90 35.33
C PRO A 50 -14.53 6.02 35.56
N PRO A 51 -14.68 4.84 36.18
CA PRO A 51 -13.56 3.92 36.36
C PRO A 51 -13.01 3.47 35.00
N ASN A 52 -11.69 3.29 34.93
CA ASN A 52 -10.98 2.87 33.72
C ASN A 52 -11.02 3.86 32.53
N THR A 53 -11.40 5.12 32.76
CA THR A 53 -11.38 6.18 31.75
C THR A 53 -10.06 6.98 31.76
N CYS A 54 -9.56 7.32 30.58
CA CYS A 54 -8.36 8.15 30.41
C CYS A 54 -8.66 9.58 30.86
N GLN A 55 -7.99 10.06 31.91
CA GLN A 55 -8.19 11.40 32.44
C GLN A 55 -7.89 12.50 31.40
N PHE A 56 -6.83 12.34 30.60
CA PHE A 56 -6.47 13.31 29.58
C PHE A 56 -7.56 13.43 28.53
N TYR A 57 -7.95 12.29 27.94
CA TYR A 57 -9.01 12.22 26.94
C TYR A 57 -10.35 12.75 27.48
N TRP A 58 -10.70 12.41 28.73
CA TRP A 58 -11.90 12.92 29.38
C TRP A 58 -11.93 14.45 29.51
N SER A 59 -10.78 15.06 29.79
CA SER A 59 -10.67 16.51 30.03
C SER A 59 -10.43 17.35 28.77
N SER A 60 -9.75 16.81 27.76
CA SER A 60 -9.33 17.57 26.57
C SER A 60 -9.84 17.02 25.25
N GLY A 61 -10.54 15.88 25.25
CA GLY A 61 -10.93 15.16 24.03
C GLY A 61 -9.78 14.47 23.30
N SER A 62 -8.54 14.59 23.80
CA SER A 62 -7.33 14.12 23.12
C SER A 62 -6.37 13.41 24.09
N CYS A 63 -5.65 12.41 23.59
CA CYS A 63 -4.66 11.67 24.37
C CYS A 63 -3.39 11.44 23.55
N ASN A 64 -2.23 11.88 24.07
CA ASN A 64 -0.93 11.72 23.38
C ASN A 64 -0.48 10.26 23.21
N ARG A 65 -1.16 9.30 23.87
CA ARG A 65 -0.93 7.87 23.68
C ARG A 65 -1.87 7.25 22.62
N GLY A 66 -2.84 8.02 22.12
CA GLY A 66 -3.97 7.61 21.28
C GLY A 66 -4.29 6.12 21.34
N PHE A 67 -4.05 5.36 20.27
CA PHE A 67 -4.42 3.93 20.20
C PHE A 67 -3.60 3.00 21.11
N GLU A 68 -2.45 3.45 21.62
CA GLU A 68 -1.63 2.71 22.59
C GLU A 68 -2.10 2.96 24.04
N CYS A 69 -3.06 3.86 24.28
CA CYS A 69 -3.57 4.15 25.61
C CYS A 69 -4.37 2.97 26.20
N THR A 70 -4.01 2.50 27.38
CA THR A 70 -4.70 1.36 28.03
C THR A 70 -6.10 1.72 28.55
N PHE A 71 -6.33 2.98 28.91
CA PHE A 71 -7.62 3.46 29.47
C PHE A 71 -8.64 3.79 28.37
N GLN A 72 -9.92 3.70 28.70
CA GLN A 72 -11.01 4.01 27.76
C GLN A 72 -11.02 5.50 27.39
N HIS A 73 -11.24 5.79 26.12
CA HIS A 73 -11.43 7.14 25.61
C HIS A 73 -12.93 7.45 25.59
N VAL A 74 -13.38 8.22 26.59
CA VAL A 74 -14.76 8.70 26.74
C VAL A 74 -14.69 10.21 26.92
N LYS A 75 -15.52 10.97 26.19
CA LYS A 75 -15.59 12.43 26.30
C LYS A 75 -16.28 12.82 27.62
N GLY A 76 -15.76 13.83 28.32
CA GLY A 76 -16.38 14.36 29.53
C GLY A 76 -17.55 15.32 29.22
N PRO A 77 -18.39 15.64 30.21
CA PRO A 77 -19.53 16.54 30.01
C PRO A 77 -19.13 17.98 29.67
N GLU A 78 -17.92 18.42 30.04
CA GLU A 78 -17.40 19.77 29.78
C GLU A 78 -16.57 19.89 28.50
N THR A 79 -16.23 18.76 27.84
CA THR A 79 -15.56 18.81 26.54
C THR A 79 -16.58 19.15 25.46
N THR A 80 -16.64 20.41 25.05
CA THR A 80 -17.44 20.85 23.91
C THR A 80 -16.92 20.26 22.60
N ASN A 81 -17.85 20.06 21.67
CA ASN A 81 -17.73 19.43 20.37
C ASN A 81 -16.79 20.16 19.38
N ALA A 82 -15.57 20.55 19.74
CA ALA A 82 -14.69 21.25 18.78
C ALA A 82 -14.35 20.39 17.54
N GLU A 83 -14.24 19.07 17.70
CA GLU A 83 -14.05 18.14 16.57
C GLU A 83 -15.36 17.81 15.83
N ASP A 84 -16.51 17.80 16.52
CA ASP A 84 -17.82 17.56 15.87
C ASP A 84 -18.41 18.84 15.23
N GLU A 85 -18.09 20.05 15.73
CA GLU A 85 -18.49 21.35 15.17
C GLU A 85 -17.61 21.80 13.99
N ALA A 86 -16.33 21.44 13.95
CA ALA A 86 -15.53 21.59 12.73
C ALA A 86 -16.10 20.73 11.58
N THR A 87 -16.74 19.60 11.92
CA THR A 87 -17.38 18.70 10.96
C THR A 87 -18.80 19.13 10.58
N ALA A 88 -19.50 19.87 11.45
CA ALA A 88 -20.83 20.44 11.18
C ALA A 88 -20.77 21.80 10.46
N ALA A 89 -19.73 22.61 10.70
CA ALA A 89 -19.54 23.90 10.01
C ALA A 89 -19.11 23.77 8.54
N GLN A 90 -18.62 22.60 8.11
CA GLN A 90 -18.38 22.27 6.69
C GLN A 90 -19.65 21.80 5.95
N VAL A 91 -20.82 21.77 6.60
CA VAL A 91 -22.10 21.41 5.96
C VAL A 91 -22.71 22.61 5.21
N GLY A 92 -22.22 23.83 5.44
CA GLY A 92 -22.59 25.02 4.68
C GLY A 92 -21.39 25.60 3.94
N ASP A 93 -21.42 25.56 2.60
CA ASP A 93 -20.54 26.28 1.66
C ASP A 93 -19.03 26.23 1.92
N SER A 94 -18.38 25.16 1.48
CA SER A 94 -16.99 25.25 0.99
C SER A 94 -16.73 24.22 -0.12
N GLU A 95 -16.90 24.67 -1.37
CA GLU A 95 -16.25 24.03 -2.51
C GLU A 95 -14.73 24.23 -2.37
N GLY A 96 -14.04 23.25 -1.81
CA GLY A 96 -12.57 23.21 -1.80
C GLY A 96 -12.00 22.78 -0.44
N GLU A 97 -11.25 21.67 -0.45
CA GLU A 97 -10.51 21.10 0.69
C GLU A 97 -11.34 20.30 1.72
N GLY A 98 -11.78 19.12 1.29
CA GLY A 98 -12.51 18.15 2.13
C GLY A 98 -13.39 17.18 1.34
N ALA A 99 -13.46 17.33 0.02
CA ALA A 99 -14.22 16.43 -0.84
C ALA A 99 -13.67 15.01 -0.71
N VAL A 100 -14.50 14.09 -0.21
CA VAL A 100 -14.33 12.64 -0.40
C VAL A 100 -13.96 12.47 -1.87
N ASP A 101 -12.77 11.94 -2.15
CA ASP A 101 -12.29 11.74 -3.51
C ASP A 101 -13.39 10.98 -4.24
N PHE A 102 -14.08 11.66 -5.17
CA PHE A 102 -15.19 11.06 -5.92
C PHE A 102 -14.68 9.77 -6.54
N PHE A 103 -13.43 9.76 -7.02
CA PHE A 103 -12.75 8.60 -7.58
C PHE A 103 -12.08 7.72 -6.52
N SER A 104 -12.52 7.69 -5.26
CA SER A 104 -12.14 6.66 -4.26
C SER A 104 -13.18 5.54 -4.23
N PRO A 105 -12.82 4.28 -3.86
CA PRO A 105 -13.76 3.16 -3.77
C PRO A 105 -15.05 3.50 -3.03
N SER A 106 -14.91 4.22 -1.92
CA SER A 106 -16.01 4.66 -1.08
C SER A 106 -16.78 5.85 -1.66
N GLY A 107 -16.11 6.82 -2.29
CA GLY A 107 -16.75 7.99 -2.92
C GLY A 107 -17.68 7.62 -4.09
N LEU A 108 -17.28 6.66 -4.93
CA LEU A 108 -18.14 6.17 -6.01
C LEU A 108 -19.28 5.27 -5.50
N ALA A 109 -19.04 4.45 -4.47
CA ALA A 109 -20.10 3.65 -3.85
C ALA A 109 -21.19 4.53 -3.22
N ALA A 110 -20.79 5.59 -2.52
CA ALA A 110 -21.72 6.61 -1.99
C ALA A 110 -22.46 7.33 -3.14
N GLY A 111 -21.75 7.70 -4.21
CA GLY A 111 -22.36 8.25 -5.41
C GLY A 111 -23.36 7.29 -6.09
N ALA A 112 -23.12 5.99 -5.99
CA ALA A 112 -23.93 4.96 -6.61
C ALA A 112 -25.26 4.67 -5.88
N GLY A 113 -25.56 5.37 -4.77
CA GLY A 113 -26.74 5.07 -3.95
C GLY A 113 -26.63 3.74 -3.21
N ALA A 114 -25.42 3.17 -3.08
CA ALA A 114 -25.19 2.12 -2.12
C ALA A 114 -25.42 2.72 -0.73
N VAL A 115 -26.46 2.23 -0.04
CA VAL A 115 -26.78 2.66 1.33
C VAL A 115 -25.56 2.37 2.19
N HIS A 116 -25.09 3.32 2.98
CA HIS A 116 -24.01 3.07 3.94
C HIS A 116 -24.43 1.97 4.91
N ASP A 117 -23.50 1.08 5.25
CA ASP A 117 -23.77 0.19 6.38
C ASP A 117 -23.59 1.08 7.61
N ASP A 118 -24.68 1.53 8.21
CA ASP A 118 -24.68 2.34 9.44
C ASP A 118 -23.90 1.65 10.57
N ARG A 119 -23.50 0.38 10.40
CA ARG A 119 -22.65 -0.35 11.33
C ARG A 119 -21.17 0.02 11.17
N LEU A 120 -20.72 0.53 10.02
CA LEU A 120 -19.31 0.83 9.71
C LEU A 120 -18.94 2.31 9.95
N ASN A 121 -19.57 2.94 10.94
CA ASN A 121 -19.43 4.36 11.25
C ASN A 121 -18.81 4.64 12.64
N LEU A 122 -18.09 3.67 13.22
CA LEU A 122 -17.46 3.86 14.53
C LEU A 122 -16.42 4.98 14.48
N THR A 123 -16.42 5.83 15.50
CA THR A 123 -15.43 6.90 15.70
C THR A 123 -14.07 6.33 16.10
N PRO A 124 -12.96 7.09 15.97
CA PRO A 124 -11.64 6.66 16.42
C PRO A 124 -11.62 6.19 17.87
N SER A 125 -12.37 6.83 18.77
CA SER A 125 -12.41 6.46 20.19
C SER A 125 -13.24 5.22 20.46
N GLU A 126 -14.32 4.99 19.73
CA GLU A 126 -15.05 3.71 19.79
C GLU A 126 -14.20 2.56 19.26
N VAL A 127 -13.52 2.77 18.12
CA VAL A 127 -12.58 1.78 17.57
C VAL A 127 -11.46 1.48 18.56
N HIS A 128 -10.87 2.50 19.18
CA HIS A 128 -9.86 2.33 20.24
C HIS A 128 -10.37 1.47 21.39
N ASN A 129 -11.57 1.76 21.89
CA ASN A 129 -12.14 1.05 23.03
C ASN A 129 -12.49 -0.41 22.67
N HIS A 130 -13.08 -0.64 21.51
CA HIS A 130 -13.49 -1.98 21.07
C HIS A 130 -12.30 -2.85 20.65
N LEU A 131 -11.27 -2.27 20.03
CA LEU A 131 -10.12 -3.02 19.51
C LEU A 131 -9.40 -3.78 20.63
N LYS A 132 -9.27 -3.18 21.82
CA LYS A 132 -8.51 -3.73 22.96
C LYS A 132 -8.87 -5.15 23.34
N GLU A 133 -10.15 -5.51 23.29
CA GLU A 133 -10.60 -6.85 23.65
C GLU A 133 -9.98 -7.92 22.73
N PHE A 134 -9.91 -7.62 21.44
CA PHE A 134 -9.37 -8.52 20.42
C PHE A 134 -7.84 -8.62 20.43
N LEU A 135 -7.16 -7.65 21.06
CA LEU A 135 -5.69 -7.59 21.14
C LEU A 135 -5.10 -8.42 22.29
N ARG A 136 -5.91 -9.05 23.14
CA ARG A 136 -5.38 -9.91 24.22
C ARG A 136 -4.66 -11.13 23.64
N ASP A 137 -3.56 -11.53 24.28
CA ASP A 137 -2.70 -12.64 23.81
C ASP A 137 -3.46 -13.97 23.71
N ASP A 138 -4.35 -14.21 24.67
CA ASP A 138 -5.20 -15.39 24.80
C ASP A 138 -6.49 -15.32 23.97
N TYR A 139 -6.79 -14.17 23.33
CA TYR A 139 -8.02 -14.01 22.57
C TYR A 139 -8.09 -14.96 21.37
N ARG A 140 -9.21 -15.64 21.17
CA ARG A 140 -9.51 -16.45 19.99
C ARG A 140 -10.95 -16.21 19.54
N PHE A 141 -11.19 -16.24 18.23
CA PHE A 141 -12.55 -16.14 17.70
C PHE A 141 -13.30 -17.45 17.94
N GLU A 142 -14.20 -17.47 18.92
CA GLU A 142 -15.04 -18.64 19.22
C GLU A 142 -16.24 -18.76 18.27
N ARG A 143 -16.73 -17.63 17.75
CA ARG A 143 -17.95 -17.54 16.94
C ARG A 143 -17.77 -16.58 15.77
N ALA A 144 -18.51 -16.82 14.69
CA ALA A 144 -18.53 -15.93 13.52
C ALA A 144 -18.99 -14.50 13.88
N THR A 145 -19.80 -14.34 14.93
CA THR A 145 -20.23 -13.02 15.44
C THR A 145 -19.08 -12.21 16.05
N HIS A 146 -18.12 -12.88 16.71
CA HIS A 146 -16.93 -12.22 17.24
C HIS A 146 -16.03 -11.73 16.11
N VAL A 147 -15.89 -12.53 15.04
CA VAL A 147 -15.19 -12.11 13.82
C VAL A 147 -15.86 -10.87 13.21
N GLN A 148 -17.18 -10.89 13.03
CA GLN A 148 -17.92 -9.74 12.51
C GLN A 148 -17.74 -8.49 13.38
N GLY A 149 -17.67 -8.65 14.72
CA GLY A 149 -17.37 -7.57 15.65
C GLY A 149 -16.00 -6.92 15.40
N PHE A 150 -14.95 -7.72 15.29
CA PHE A 150 -13.60 -7.22 14.99
C PHE A 150 -13.52 -6.57 13.61
N VAL A 151 -14.13 -7.19 12.61
CA VAL A 151 -14.13 -6.70 11.23
C VAL A 151 -14.89 -5.38 11.11
N ARG A 152 -15.98 -5.20 11.86
CA ARG A 152 -16.69 -3.93 11.98
C ARG A 152 -15.78 -2.81 12.51
N VAL A 153 -14.95 -3.12 13.52
CA VAL A 153 -13.98 -2.18 14.09
C VAL A 153 -12.98 -1.74 13.02
N LEU A 154 -12.41 -2.67 12.24
CA LEU A 154 -11.47 -2.35 11.17
C LEU A 154 -12.12 -1.62 9.99
N ALA A 155 -13.24 -2.12 9.50
CA ALA A 155 -13.92 -1.57 8.32
C ALA A 155 -14.59 -0.20 8.57
N SER A 156 -14.68 0.25 9.84
CA SER A 156 -15.12 1.61 10.16
C SER A 156 -14.10 2.69 9.77
N VAL A 157 -12.86 2.29 9.47
CA VAL A 157 -11.79 3.14 8.94
C VAL A 157 -11.95 3.20 7.44
N ASN A 158 -12.75 4.14 6.97
CA ASN A 158 -13.04 4.32 5.55
C ASN A 158 -13.28 5.79 5.23
N ASP A 159 -13.11 6.15 3.95
CA ASP A 159 -13.15 7.54 3.47
C ASP A 159 -14.54 8.17 3.53
N THR A 160 -15.58 7.35 3.74
CA THR A 160 -16.96 7.83 3.92
C THR A 160 -17.31 8.14 5.37
N ASN A 161 -16.53 7.65 6.32
CA ASN A 161 -16.72 7.94 7.73
C ASN A 161 -15.98 9.24 8.09
N LYS A 162 -16.73 10.33 8.16
CA LYS A 162 -16.20 11.68 8.45
C LYS A 162 -15.52 11.82 9.82
N ALA A 163 -15.74 10.88 10.74
CA ALA A 163 -15.03 10.84 12.01
C ALA A 163 -13.54 10.46 11.86
N TRP A 164 -13.13 9.94 10.68
CA TRP A 164 -11.76 9.55 10.40
C TRP A 164 -11.07 10.56 9.49
N ASN A 165 -9.80 10.77 9.78
CA ASN A 165 -8.87 11.51 8.96
C ASN A 165 -7.58 10.69 8.80
N THR A 166 -6.68 11.17 7.94
CA THR A 166 -5.40 10.51 7.65
C THR A 166 -4.53 10.32 8.90
N GLU A 167 -4.56 11.26 9.86
CA GLU A 167 -3.73 11.20 11.06
C GLU A 167 -4.18 10.06 11.99
N ASN A 168 -5.47 10.01 12.33
CA ASN A 168 -6.04 8.98 13.20
C ASN A 168 -5.96 7.59 12.55
N ALA A 169 -6.16 7.50 11.24
CA ALA A 169 -6.00 6.25 10.49
C ALA A 169 -4.54 5.75 10.50
N GLN A 170 -3.56 6.66 10.37
CA GLN A 170 -2.14 6.32 10.48
C GLN A 170 -1.78 5.84 11.89
N GLU A 171 -2.32 6.46 12.92
CA GLU A 171 -2.10 6.03 14.30
C GLU A 171 -2.65 4.63 14.55
N LEU A 172 -3.90 4.37 14.14
CA LEU A 172 -4.49 3.05 14.20
C LEU A 172 -3.65 2.03 13.43
N LEU A 173 -3.21 2.36 12.22
CA LEU A 173 -2.43 1.47 11.37
C LEU A 173 -1.14 1.01 12.06
N ARG A 174 -0.49 1.87 12.86
CA ARG A 174 0.70 1.49 13.65
C ARG A 174 0.37 0.41 14.69
N VAL A 175 -0.83 0.41 15.25
CA VAL A 175 -1.28 -0.60 16.22
C VAL A 175 -1.76 -1.86 15.49
N VAL A 176 -2.49 -1.72 14.38
CA VAL A 176 -3.05 -2.86 13.63
C VAL A 176 -1.97 -3.79 13.06
N VAL A 177 -0.84 -3.24 12.60
CA VAL A 177 0.25 -4.07 12.08
C VAL A 177 1.19 -4.62 13.16
N LYS A 178 1.07 -4.13 14.39
CA LYS A 178 1.85 -4.60 15.54
C LYS A 178 1.04 -5.64 16.33
N GLY A 179 1.74 -6.62 16.88
CA GLY A 179 1.16 -7.57 17.84
C GLY A 179 0.00 -8.40 17.29
N ASN A 180 -1.04 -8.56 18.11
CA ASN A 180 -2.09 -9.56 17.88
C ASN A 180 -3.11 -9.18 16.80
N SER A 181 -3.26 -7.90 16.45
CA SER A 181 -4.26 -7.48 15.44
C SER A 181 -3.99 -8.12 14.07
N LEU A 182 -2.73 -8.16 13.65
CA LEU A 182 -2.33 -8.81 12.38
C LEU A 182 -2.59 -10.32 12.41
N LEU A 183 -2.42 -10.95 13.58
CA LEU A 183 -2.79 -12.36 13.79
C LEU A 183 -4.30 -12.54 13.64
N ARG A 184 -5.13 -11.65 14.20
CA ARG A 184 -6.59 -11.70 14.04
C ARG A 184 -7.01 -11.54 12.58
N ILE A 185 -6.41 -10.63 11.83
CA ILE A 185 -6.66 -10.50 10.38
C ILE A 185 -6.29 -11.81 9.67
N THR A 186 -5.17 -12.43 10.03
CA THR A 186 -4.73 -13.72 9.48
C THR A 186 -5.72 -14.85 9.80
N ASP A 187 -6.19 -14.92 11.06
CA ASP A 187 -7.17 -15.91 11.51
C ASP A 187 -8.48 -15.82 10.70
N ILE A 188 -8.91 -14.59 10.37
CA ILE A 188 -10.12 -14.34 9.57
C ILE A 188 -9.92 -14.76 8.12
N LEU A 189 -8.79 -14.42 7.51
CA LEU A 189 -8.51 -14.80 6.12
C LEU A 189 -8.36 -16.32 5.94
N ARG A 190 -8.07 -17.05 7.03
CA ARG A 190 -8.02 -18.51 7.10
C ARG A 190 -9.30 -19.17 7.63
N TYR A 191 -10.33 -18.40 7.92
CA TYR A 191 -11.55 -18.91 8.54
C TYR A 191 -12.22 -19.94 7.62
N GLU A 192 -12.67 -21.06 8.20
CA GLU A 192 -13.40 -22.11 7.49
C GLU A 192 -14.55 -22.62 8.40
N PRO A 193 -15.81 -22.66 7.94
CA PRO A 193 -16.27 -22.32 6.61
C PRO A 193 -16.65 -20.84 6.43
N VAL A 194 -16.35 -20.30 5.24
CA VAL A 194 -16.90 -19.03 4.73
C VAL A 194 -17.93 -19.33 3.65
N ASP A 195 -19.10 -18.69 3.74
CA ASP A 195 -20.18 -18.83 2.74
C ASP A 195 -21.00 -17.56 2.55
N VAL A 196 -21.73 -17.50 1.45
CA VAL A 196 -22.64 -16.39 1.10
C VAL A 196 -24.04 -16.59 1.66
N ALA A 197 -24.34 -17.83 2.09
CA ALA A 197 -25.56 -18.23 2.75
C ALA A 197 -25.22 -18.81 4.13
N ILE A 198 -25.35 -18.01 5.19
CA ILE A 198 -24.97 -18.45 6.54
C ILE A 198 -25.93 -19.49 7.14
N GLY A 199 -27.15 -19.59 6.61
CA GLY A 199 -28.18 -20.48 7.10
C GLY A 199 -28.52 -20.19 8.57
N SER A 200 -28.75 -21.25 9.34
CA SER A 200 -28.97 -21.20 10.79
C SER A 200 -27.69 -21.48 11.61
N LEU A 201 -26.54 -21.64 10.95
CA LEU A 201 -25.30 -22.10 11.59
C LEU A 201 -24.53 -20.91 12.20
N ALA A 202 -24.37 -20.92 13.52
CA ALA A 202 -23.62 -19.89 14.25
C ALA A 202 -22.11 -19.86 13.95
N THR A 203 -21.59 -20.88 13.27
CA THR A 203 -20.15 -21.10 13.03
C THR A 203 -19.71 -20.73 11.62
N THR A 204 -20.61 -20.59 10.66
CA THR A 204 -20.25 -20.18 9.29
C THR A 204 -20.04 -18.66 9.23
N LEU A 205 -18.92 -18.22 8.69
CA LEU A 205 -18.66 -16.81 8.51
C LEU A 205 -19.32 -16.31 7.22
N SER A 206 -20.16 -15.28 7.34
CA SER A 206 -20.70 -14.56 6.17
C SER A 206 -19.56 -13.97 5.35
N PHE A 207 -19.53 -14.30 4.06
CA PHE A 207 -18.63 -13.66 3.12
C PHE A 207 -18.85 -12.14 3.13
N GLN A 208 -20.11 -11.71 3.02
CA GLN A 208 -20.48 -10.31 2.85
C GLN A 208 -20.17 -9.47 4.08
N ARG A 209 -20.43 -9.99 5.29
CA ARG A 209 -20.38 -9.21 6.55
C ARG A 209 -19.15 -9.49 7.41
N GLY A 210 -18.48 -10.62 7.19
CA GLY A 210 -17.37 -11.06 8.02
C GLY A 210 -16.06 -11.18 7.26
N TYR A 211 -16.09 -11.60 6.01
CA TYR A 211 -14.85 -11.83 5.24
C TYR A 211 -14.50 -10.64 4.36
N PHE A 212 -15.45 -10.18 3.56
CA PHE A 212 -15.30 -9.12 2.56
C PHE A 212 -14.86 -7.77 3.15
N PRO A 213 -15.37 -7.30 4.31
CA PRO A 213 -14.99 -5.97 4.81
C PRO A 213 -13.53 -5.86 5.26
N VAL A 214 -12.83 -6.98 5.49
CA VAL A 214 -11.37 -6.96 5.67
C VAL A 214 -10.69 -6.38 4.43
N PHE A 215 -11.15 -6.75 3.24
CA PHE A 215 -10.61 -6.21 1.99
C PHE A 215 -11.03 -4.76 1.74
N GLN A 216 -12.21 -4.35 2.21
CA GLN A 216 -12.61 -2.94 2.19
C GLN A 216 -11.67 -2.08 3.01
N PHE A 217 -11.29 -2.53 4.21
CA PHE A 217 -10.26 -1.88 5.01
C PHE A 217 -8.92 -1.81 4.28
N LEU A 218 -8.46 -2.90 3.66
CA LEU A 218 -7.20 -2.93 2.91
C LEU A 218 -7.21 -2.08 1.62
N ALA A 219 -8.40 -1.80 1.08
CA ALA A 219 -8.61 -0.99 -0.11
C ALA A 219 -8.94 0.48 0.20
N SER A 220 -9.11 0.87 1.47
CA SER A 220 -9.46 2.25 1.82
C SER A 220 -8.30 3.20 1.52
N ASP A 221 -8.63 4.40 1.04
CA ASP A 221 -7.63 5.44 0.77
C ASP A 221 -6.95 5.92 2.05
N LEU A 222 -7.66 5.97 3.19
CA LEU A 222 -7.06 6.19 4.52
C LEU A 222 -5.91 5.23 4.85
N VAL A 223 -5.97 3.99 4.33
CA VAL A 223 -4.89 3.00 4.50
C VAL A 223 -3.87 3.11 3.37
N LEU A 224 -4.32 3.18 2.11
CA LEU A 224 -3.45 3.11 0.93
C LEU A 224 -2.64 4.40 0.69
N LYS A 225 -3.21 5.58 0.98
CA LYS A 225 -2.54 6.89 0.88
C LYS A 225 -1.72 7.22 2.14
N SER A 226 -1.63 6.29 3.09
CA SER A 226 -0.77 6.42 4.27
C SER A 226 0.72 6.46 3.90
N THR A 227 1.50 7.28 4.60
CA THR A 227 2.95 7.37 4.44
C THR A 227 3.69 6.16 5.05
N LEU A 228 2.98 5.30 5.77
CA LEU A 228 3.53 4.13 6.45
C LEU A 228 3.64 2.92 5.50
N HIS A 229 4.39 3.05 4.41
CA HIS A 229 4.47 2.02 3.36
C HIS A 229 4.88 0.63 3.88
N THR A 230 5.80 0.55 4.84
CA THR A 230 6.19 -0.73 5.48
C THR A 230 5.01 -1.41 6.16
N ASN A 231 4.13 -0.65 6.80
CA ASN A 231 2.93 -1.19 7.47
C ASN A 231 1.95 -1.74 6.44
N ILE A 232 1.73 -1.01 5.34
CA ILE A 232 0.87 -1.47 4.25
C ILE A 232 1.46 -2.76 3.64
N ASN A 233 2.78 -2.84 3.45
CA ASN A 233 3.43 -4.05 2.96
C ASN A 233 3.19 -5.25 3.89
N LEU A 234 3.24 -5.06 5.22
CA LEU A 234 2.92 -6.10 6.20
C LEU A 234 1.47 -6.57 6.10
N LEU A 235 0.51 -5.66 5.92
CA LEU A 235 -0.89 -6.04 5.70
C LEU A 235 -1.05 -6.90 4.44
N TYR A 236 -0.44 -6.49 3.33
CA TYR A 236 -0.50 -7.25 2.08
C TYR A 236 0.35 -8.52 2.11
N ALA A 237 1.33 -8.64 3.03
CA ALA A 237 2.04 -9.89 3.27
C ALA A 237 1.10 -10.97 3.82
N VAL A 238 0.06 -10.59 4.58
CA VAL A 238 -0.98 -11.52 5.03
C VAL A 238 -1.72 -12.13 3.84
N ILE A 239 -2.03 -11.34 2.81
CA ILE A 239 -2.61 -11.84 1.56
C ILE A 239 -1.63 -12.79 0.87
N LYS A 240 -0.36 -12.38 0.73
CA LYS A 240 0.69 -13.19 0.12
C LYS A 240 0.78 -14.58 0.73
N ASN A 241 0.86 -14.63 2.06
CA ASN A 241 1.06 -15.86 2.81
C ASN A 241 -0.17 -16.77 2.87
N ASN A 242 -1.34 -16.27 2.41
CA ASN A 242 -2.62 -16.99 2.44
C ASN A 242 -3.31 -17.01 1.08
N HIS A 243 -2.56 -16.77 0.00
CA HIS A 243 -3.09 -16.59 -1.35
C HIS A 243 -4.06 -17.69 -1.76
N ALA A 244 -3.65 -18.95 -1.65
CA ALA A 244 -4.44 -20.09 -2.12
C ALA A 244 -5.81 -20.19 -1.42
N VAL A 245 -5.84 -19.97 -0.10
CA VAL A 245 -7.10 -20.01 0.67
C VAL A 245 -8.00 -18.83 0.28
N ILE A 246 -7.43 -17.62 0.23
CA ILE A 246 -8.19 -16.40 -0.11
C ILE A 246 -8.79 -16.50 -1.51
N PHE A 247 -8.01 -16.90 -2.51
CA PHE A 247 -8.46 -17.00 -3.90
C PHE A 247 -9.52 -18.10 -4.06
N ALA A 248 -9.38 -19.23 -3.37
CA ALA A 248 -10.41 -20.27 -3.35
C ALA A 248 -11.72 -19.78 -2.71
N THR A 249 -11.65 -19.06 -1.59
CA THR A 249 -12.82 -18.47 -0.93
C THR A 249 -13.50 -17.42 -1.83
N TRP A 250 -12.71 -16.54 -2.46
CA TRP A 250 -13.22 -15.56 -3.41
C TRP A 250 -13.89 -16.23 -4.60
N GLU A 251 -13.26 -17.23 -5.22
CA GLU A 251 -13.83 -17.96 -6.34
C GLU A 251 -15.15 -18.61 -5.96
N LYS A 252 -15.20 -19.33 -4.83
CA LYS A 252 -16.41 -19.99 -4.33
C LYS A 252 -17.54 -18.98 -4.10
N CYS A 253 -17.26 -17.89 -3.38
CA CYS A 253 -18.29 -16.93 -2.97
C CYS A 253 -18.76 -16.04 -4.12
N LEU A 254 -17.85 -15.49 -4.94
CA LEU A 254 -18.21 -14.67 -6.11
C LEU A 254 -19.01 -15.48 -7.13
N ARG A 255 -18.57 -16.71 -7.43
CA ARG A 255 -19.33 -17.61 -8.32
C ARG A 255 -20.77 -17.80 -7.83
N LYS A 256 -20.98 -18.08 -6.55
CA LYS A 256 -22.31 -18.26 -5.97
C LYS A 256 -23.17 -16.99 -6.07
N MET A 257 -22.63 -15.81 -5.73
CA MET A 257 -23.39 -14.55 -5.78
C MET A 257 -23.77 -14.17 -7.22
N ILE A 258 -22.85 -14.36 -8.18
CA ILE A 258 -23.14 -14.12 -9.59
C ILE A 258 -24.20 -15.08 -10.12
N MET A 259 -24.11 -16.38 -9.78
CA MET A 259 -25.13 -17.37 -10.16
C MET A 259 -26.50 -17.07 -9.55
N ASN A 260 -26.54 -16.53 -8.33
CA ASN A 260 -27.78 -16.13 -7.66
C ASN A 260 -28.33 -14.80 -8.17
N ALA A 261 -27.58 -14.08 -9.01
CA ALA A 261 -27.90 -12.74 -9.48
C ALA A 261 -28.27 -11.76 -8.34
N SER A 262 -27.62 -11.90 -7.18
CA SER A 262 -27.86 -11.07 -6.00
C SER A 262 -26.65 -11.09 -5.05
N TRP A 263 -26.38 -9.97 -4.39
CA TRP A 263 -25.36 -9.87 -3.33
C TRP A 263 -25.92 -10.25 -1.95
N LYS A 264 -27.23 -10.35 -1.83
CA LYS A 264 -27.92 -10.65 -0.58
C LYS A 264 -27.62 -12.08 -0.12
N ASP A 265 -27.67 -12.27 1.18
CA ASP A 265 -27.64 -13.62 1.73
C ASP A 265 -28.99 -14.30 1.41
N PRO A 266 -29.00 -15.45 0.69
CA PRO A 266 -30.21 -16.13 0.27
C PRO A 266 -30.82 -17.02 1.36
N SER A 267 -30.26 -17.01 2.58
CA SER A 267 -30.72 -17.85 3.69
C SER A 267 -32.20 -17.57 4.00
N PRO A 268 -33.06 -18.61 4.09
CA PRO A 268 -34.47 -18.42 4.37
C PRO A 268 -34.69 -17.74 5.72
N ARG A 269 -35.63 -16.77 5.76
CA ARG A 269 -36.06 -16.07 6.99
C ARG A 269 -34.94 -15.33 7.72
N LEU A 270 -33.89 -14.92 7.01
CA LEU A 270 -32.87 -14.03 7.57
C LEU A 270 -33.52 -12.69 7.94
N ALA A 271 -33.37 -12.25 9.19
CA ALA A 271 -33.91 -10.95 9.58
C ALA A 271 -33.17 -9.83 8.84
N GLU A 272 -33.89 -8.76 8.51
CA GLU A 272 -33.36 -7.63 7.72
C GLU A 272 -32.08 -7.03 8.32
N PHE A 273 -31.97 -6.98 9.65
CA PHE A 273 -30.77 -6.54 10.37
C PHE A 273 -29.51 -7.37 10.08
N TYR A 274 -29.67 -8.64 9.69
CA TYR A 274 -28.56 -9.53 9.33
C TYR A 274 -28.27 -9.50 7.82
N GLN A 275 -29.08 -8.80 7.03
CA GLN A 275 -28.86 -8.64 5.60
C GLN A 275 -27.69 -7.67 5.34
N ASN A 276 -27.05 -7.82 4.19
CA ASN A 276 -25.99 -6.92 3.74
C ASN A 276 -26.50 -5.87 2.74
N ASN A 277 -25.69 -4.85 2.52
CA ASN A 277 -25.91 -3.74 1.60
C ASN A 277 -24.84 -3.66 0.51
N LEU A 278 -24.19 -4.79 0.19
CA LEU A 278 -23.18 -4.81 -0.85
C LEU A 278 -23.76 -4.44 -2.21
N SER A 279 -22.96 -3.72 -2.98
CA SER A 279 -23.20 -3.44 -4.40
C SER A 279 -22.04 -3.98 -5.22
N GLY A 280 -22.30 -4.30 -6.49
CA GLY A 280 -21.25 -4.80 -7.37
C GLY A 280 -20.14 -3.77 -7.61
N ILE A 281 -20.47 -2.47 -7.57
CA ILE A 281 -19.48 -1.38 -7.60
C ILE A 281 -18.50 -1.55 -6.43
N THR A 282 -19.00 -1.73 -5.22
CA THR A 282 -18.16 -1.93 -4.03
C THR A 282 -17.35 -3.22 -4.14
N VAL A 283 -17.97 -4.32 -4.57
CA VAL A 283 -17.32 -5.63 -4.69
C VAL A 283 -16.17 -5.60 -5.69
N PHE A 284 -16.44 -5.27 -6.95
CA PHE A 284 -15.44 -5.34 -8.01
C PHE A 284 -14.33 -4.34 -7.79
N ARG A 285 -14.65 -3.15 -7.27
CA ARG A 285 -13.65 -2.12 -7.02
C ARG A 285 -12.73 -2.42 -5.84
N THR A 286 -13.28 -2.92 -4.74
CA THR A 286 -12.48 -3.33 -3.59
C THR A 286 -11.51 -4.42 -3.99
N LEU A 287 -11.99 -5.44 -4.70
CA LEU A 287 -11.17 -6.57 -5.11
C LEU A 287 -10.18 -6.18 -6.20
N SER A 288 -10.55 -5.36 -7.19
CA SER A 288 -9.60 -4.87 -8.19
C SER A 288 -8.49 -4.06 -7.56
N THR A 289 -8.83 -3.18 -6.61
CA THR A 289 -7.85 -2.39 -5.84
C THR A 289 -6.92 -3.31 -5.05
N VAL A 290 -7.45 -4.25 -4.26
CA VAL A 290 -6.63 -5.18 -3.47
C VAL A 290 -5.71 -6.01 -4.38
N LEU A 291 -6.20 -6.50 -5.51
CA LEU A 291 -5.39 -7.26 -6.47
C LEU A 291 -4.28 -6.40 -7.08
N LEU A 292 -4.58 -5.16 -7.49
CA LEU A 292 -3.59 -4.22 -8.04
C LEU A 292 -2.51 -3.92 -7.00
N GLN A 293 -2.92 -3.62 -5.77
CA GLN A 293 -2.02 -3.32 -4.67
C GLN A 293 -1.16 -4.55 -4.30
N TYR A 294 -1.75 -5.74 -4.33
CA TYR A 294 -1.05 -7.00 -4.06
C TYR A 294 0.02 -7.30 -5.12
N PHE A 295 -0.35 -7.30 -6.41
CA PHE A 295 0.57 -7.63 -7.49
C PHE A 295 1.68 -6.58 -7.69
N ASN A 296 1.38 -5.29 -7.45
CA ASN A 296 2.40 -4.25 -7.52
C ASN A 296 3.45 -4.37 -6.42
N ARG A 297 3.06 -4.84 -5.21
CA ARG A 297 3.98 -5.03 -4.09
C ARG A 297 4.78 -6.34 -4.21
N TYR A 298 4.11 -7.41 -4.62
CA TYR A 298 4.69 -8.75 -4.68
C TYR A 298 4.70 -9.25 -6.12
N LYS A 299 5.73 -8.83 -6.87
CA LYS A 299 5.90 -9.19 -8.30
C LYS A 299 6.04 -10.70 -8.51
N ASP A 300 6.46 -11.44 -7.49
CA ASP A 300 6.55 -12.89 -7.48
C ASP A 300 5.20 -13.59 -7.27
N ALA A 301 4.15 -12.88 -6.83
CA ALA A 301 2.84 -13.46 -6.55
C ALA A 301 2.26 -14.20 -7.77
N ILE A 302 2.25 -13.56 -8.94
CA ILE A 302 1.70 -14.15 -10.17
C ILE A 302 2.53 -15.37 -10.62
N ARG A 303 3.85 -15.33 -10.37
CA ARG A 303 4.76 -16.42 -10.77
C ARG A 303 4.70 -17.62 -9.82
N SER A 304 4.41 -17.37 -8.55
CA SER A 304 4.38 -18.38 -7.49
C SER A 304 3.05 -19.12 -7.43
N HIS A 305 2.00 -18.57 -8.04
CA HIS A 305 0.63 -19.07 -7.95
C HIS A 305 0.02 -19.25 -9.35
N ALA A 306 0.10 -20.47 -9.88
CA ALA A 306 -0.33 -20.80 -11.25
C ALA A 306 -1.84 -20.58 -11.49
N ASP A 307 -2.64 -20.62 -10.43
CA ASP A 307 -4.08 -20.35 -10.40
C ASP A 307 -4.43 -18.87 -10.61
N THR A 308 -3.48 -17.95 -10.38
CA THR A 308 -3.72 -16.49 -10.48
C THR A 308 -4.28 -16.09 -11.84
N SER A 309 -3.68 -16.57 -12.93
CA SER A 309 -4.12 -16.21 -14.29
C SER A 309 -5.54 -16.72 -14.58
N ALA A 310 -5.85 -17.93 -14.14
CA ALA A 310 -7.18 -18.52 -14.31
C ALA A 310 -8.23 -17.77 -13.48
N PHE A 311 -7.91 -17.42 -12.22
CA PHE A 311 -8.77 -16.63 -11.36
C PHE A 311 -9.10 -15.27 -11.97
N ILE A 312 -8.10 -14.55 -12.48
CA ILE A 312 -8.31 -13.20 -13.05
C ILE A 312 -9.22 -13.26 -14.28
N LYS A 313 -9.10 -14.29 -15.13
CA LYS A 313 -10.04 -14.51 -16.24
C LYS A 313 -11.47 -14.74 -15.76
N GLN A 314 -11.65 -15.53 -14.69
CA GLN A 314 -12.98 -15.74 -14.09
C GLN A 314 -13.53 -14.45 -13.48
N PHE A 315 -12.70 -13.68 -12.79
CA PHE A 315 -13.05 -12.40 -12.19
C PHE A 315 -13.54 -11.39 -13.24
N VAL A 316 -12.86 -11.30 -14.39
CA VAL A 316 -13.30 -10.49 -15.54
C VAL A 316 -14.65 -10.97 -16.06
N GLY A 317 -14.86 -12.28 -16.18
CA GLY A 317 -16.14 -12.86 -16.59
C GLY A 317 -17.27 -12.49 -15.65
N TRP A 318 -17.07 -12.62 -14.33
CA TRP A 318 -18.06 -12.22 -13.32
C TRP A 318 -18.39 -10.73 -13.38
N PHE A 319 -17.37 -9.86 -13.58
CA PHE A 319 -17.59 -8.43 -13.75
C PHE A 319 -18.45 -8.12 -14.98
N GLN A 320 -18.18 -8.78 -16.11
CA GLN A 320 -18.96 -8.60 -17.34
C GLN A 320 -20.41 -9.06 -17.15
N THR A 321 -20.62 -10.26 -16.57
CA THR A 321 -21.97 -10.77 -16.27
C THR A 321 -22.76 -9.79 -15.40
N TRP A 322 -22.17 -9.33 -14.29
CA TRP A 322 -22.82 -8.35 -13.42
C TRP A 322 -23.12 -7.03 -14.15
N ALA A 323 -22.14 -6.48 -14.88
CA ALA A 323 -22.28 -5.22 -15.60
C ALA A 323 -23.39 -5.28 -16.67
N ASP A 324 -23.50 -6.41 -17.37
CA ASP A 324 -24.54 -6.63 -18.37
C ASP A 324 -25.91 -6.82 -17.72
N ASP A 325 -25.99 -7.58 -16.63
CA ASP A 325 -27.25 -7.87 -15.94
C ASP A 325 -27.84 -6.66 -15.22
N VAL A 326 -27.01 -5.80 -14.62
CA VAL A 326 -27.46 -4.57 -13.98
C VAL A 326 -27.85 -3.49 -14.99
N SER A 327 -27.27 -3.53 -16.19
CA SER A 327 -27.57 -2.60 -17.29
C SER A 327 -28.76 -3.06 -18.16
N ALA A 328 -29.26 -4.27 -17.96
CA ALA A 328 -30.40 -4.81 -18.68
C ALA A 328 -31.70 -4.06 -18.35
N VAL A 329 -32.67 -4.11 -19.26
CA VAL A 329 -34.00 -3.51 -19.07
C VAL A 329 -35.06 -4.61 -19.28
N PRO A 330 -35.74 -5.08 -18.21
CA PRO A 330 -35.52 -4.75 -16.79
C PRO A 330 -34.18 -5.33 -16.26
N PRO A 331 -33.62 -4.79 -15.16
CA PRO A 331 -32.41 -5.32 -14.55
C PRO A 331 -32.58 -6.79 -14.16
N ARG A 332 -31.57 -7.62 -14.48
CA ARG A 332 -31.56 -9.06 -14.17
C ARG A 332 -30.80 -9.39 -12.88
N PHE A 333 -30.05 -8.43 -12.35
CA PHE A 333 -29.32 -8.55 -11.10
C PHE A 333 -29.97 -7.71 -10.00
N GLU A 334 -30.18 -8.30 -8.83
CA GLU A 334 -30.64 -7.61 -7.63
C GLU A 334 -29.46 -6.86 -6.99
N ASP A 335 -29.33 -5.57 -7.35
CA ASP A 335 -28.28 -4.68 -6.86
C ASP A 335 -28.89 -3.31 -6.52
N PRO A 336 -28.51 -2.67 -5.39
CA PRO A 336 -28.89 -1.29 -5.10
C PRO A 336 -28.59 -0.30 -6.23
N VAL A 337 -27.57 -0.59 -7.06
CA VAL A 337 -27.17 0.30 -8.16
C VAL A 337 -28.10 0.23 -9.37
N SER A 338 -29.03 -0.73 -9.42
CA SER A 338 -30.05 -0.86 -10.47
C SER A 338 -31.02 0.34 -10.48
N SER A 339 -31.18 1.05 -9.36
CA SER A 339 -31.99 2.29 -9.29
C SER A 339 -31.23 3.56 -9.65
N MET A 340 -29.93 3.46 -10.00
CA MET A 340 -29.09 4.61 -10.34
C MET A 340 -29.40 5.14 -11.75
N PRO A 341 -29.26 6.46 -12.01
CA PRO A 341 -29.28 6.99 -13.37
C PRO A 341 -28.33 6.24 -14.32
N PRO A 342 -28.78 5.82 -15.52
CA PRO A 342 -27.99 4.97 -16.42
C PRO A 342 -26.63 5.54 -16.82
N ASN A 343 -26.53 6.87 -17.01
CA ASN A 343 -25.27 7.53 -17.35
C ASN A 343 -24.24 7.43 -16.23
N LYS A 344 -24.70 7.54 -14.97
CA LYS A 344 -23.83 7.43 -13.79
C LYS A 344 -23.38 5.97 -13.64
N LEU A 345 -24.29 5.02 -13.75
CA LEU A 345 -23.98 3.58 -13.71
C LEU A 345 -22.95 3.20 -14.79
N LYS A 346 -23.14 3.66 -16.03
CA LYS A 346 -22.19 3.44 -17.13
C LYS A 346 -20.79 4.00 -16.83
N LEU A 347 -20.72 5.19 -16.24
CA LEU A 347 -19.44 5.81 -15.86
C LEU A 347 -18.73 5.01 -14.76
N MET A 348 -19.47 4.53 -13.75
CA MET A 348 -18.92 3.68 -12.68
C MET A 348 -18.35 2.38 -13.23
N ILE A 349 -19.12 1.70 -14.09
CA ILE A 349 -18.70 0.46 -14.74
C ILE A 349 -17.45 0.70 -15.60
N ALA A 350 -17.40 1.81 -16.36
CA ALA A 350 -16.23 2.14 -17.19
C ALA A 350 -14.97 2.35 -16.34
N HIS A 351 -15.07 3.01 -15.19
CA HIS A 351 -13.94 3.21 -14.30
C HIS A 351 -13.42 1.90 -13.69
N ILE A 352 -14.32 1.03 -13.21
CA ILE A 352 -13.92 -0.29 -12.70
C ILE A 352 -13.28 -1.13 -13.80
N ARG A 353 -13.80 -1.03 -15.03
CA ARG A 353 -13.24 -1.71 -16.20
C ARG A 353 -11.80 -1.31 -16.46
N GLU A 354 -11.46 -0.02 -16.34
CA GLU A 354 -10.08 0.46 -16.49
C GLU A 354 -9.13 -0.22 -15.49
N ASP A 355 -9.53 -0.33 -14.22
CA ASP A 355 -8.72 -1.01 -13.20
C ASP A 355 -8.59 -2.52 -13.47
N ILE A 356 -9.64 -3.15 -13.99
CA ILE A 356 -9.60 -4.55 -14.41
C ILE A 356 -8.69 -4.74 -15.64
N ASP A 357 -8.72 -3.84 -16.61
CA ASP A 357 -7.85 -3.89 -17.78
C ASP A 357 -6.38 -3.73 -17.38
N ARG A 358 -6.08 -2.87 -16.40
CA ARG A 358 -4.76 -2.77 -15.77
C ARG A 358 -4.33 -4.10 -15.13
N LEU A 359 -5.23 -4.78 -14.42
CA LEU A 359 -4.96 -6.10 -13.85
C LEU A 359 -4.63 -7.14 -14.92
N ILE A 360 -5.42 -7.20 -15.99
CA ILE A 360 -5.17 -8.09 -17.13
C ILE A 360 -3.78 -7.81 -17.69
N ALA A 361 -3.45 -6.55 -17.98
CA ALA A 361 -2.15 -6.18 -18.54
C ALA A 361 -0.97 -6.57 -17.65
N ILE A 362 -1.10 -6.45 -16.32
CA ILE A 362 -0.06 -6.89 -15.37
C ILE A 362 0.10 -8.41 -15.41
N VAL A 363 -1.00 -9.15 -15.35
CA VAL A 363 -1.01 -10.61 -15.31
C VAL A 363 -0.50 -11.20 -16.63
N GLU A 364 -0.93 -10.68 -17.78
CA GLU A 364 -0.48 -11.12 -19.10
C GLU A 364 1.01 -10.83 -19.31
N ARG A 365 1.48 -9.66 -18.90
CA ARG A 365 2.91 -9.31 -18.96
C ARG A 365 3.75 -10.31 -18.17
N GLU A 366 3.36 -10.61 -16.94
CA GLU A 366 4.09 -11.54 -16.07
C GLU A 366 3.96 -12.99 -16.53
N THR A 367 2.76 -13.42 -16.94
CA THR A 367 2.54 -14.78 -17.47
C THR A 367 3.30 -14.98 -18.78
N GLY A 368 3.34 -13.98 -19.66
CA GLY A 368 4.11 -14.01 -20.89
C GLY A 368 5.63 -13.96 -20.66
N LEU A 369 6.11 -13.39 -19.55
CA LEU A 369 7.50 -13.53 -19.12
C LEU A 369 7.79 -14.96 -18.65
N VAL A 370 6.91 -15.55 -17.82
CA VAL A 370 7.04 -16.94 -17.36
C VAL A 370 7.02 -17.90 -18.54
N GLN A 371 6.08 -17.73 -19.49
CA GLN A 371 5.97 -18.59 -20.66
C GLN A 371 7.20 -18.50 -21.57
N ARG A 372 7.78 -17.30 -21.75
CA ARG A 372 9.05 -17.13 -22.47
C ARG A 372 10.24 -17.75 -21.74
N VAL A 373 10.28 -17.70 -20.41
CA VAL A 373 11.30 -18.37 -19.59
C VAL A 373 11.15 -19.89 -19.69
N VAL A 374 9.93 -20.41 -19.66
CA VAL A 374 9.65 -21.85 -19.82
C VAL A 374 9.99 -22.34 -21.24
N GLN A 375 9.63 -21.57 -22.27
CA GLN A 375 9.99 -21.88 -23.66
C GLN A 375 11.51 -21.82 -23.87
N ARG A 376 12.22 -20.86 -23.26
CA ARG A 376 13.69 -20.81 -23.24
C ARG A 376 14.31 -21.87 -22.33
N GLY A 377 13.59 -22.35 -21.32
CA GLY A 377 14.00 -23.41 -20.38
C GLY A 377 13.91 -24.82 -20.97
N SER A 378 13.18 -25.01 -22.07
CA SER A 378 13.17 -26.25 -22.86
C SER A 378 14.32 -26.33 -23.87
N ALA A 379 14.93 -25.19 -24.20
CA ALA A 379 16.20 -25.13 -24.93
C ALA A 379 17.33 -24.83 -23.94
N ILE A 380 17.79 -25.84 -23.20
CA ILE A 380 19.06 -25.75 -22.48
C ILE A 380 20.17 -25.65 -23.52
N SER A 381 20.43 -24.43 -23.99
CA SER A 381 21.72 -24.07 -24.52
C SER A 381 22.63 -23.95 -23.30
N THR A 382 23.56 -24.89 -23.17
CA THR A 382 24.69 -24.90 -22.24
C THR A 382 25.64 -23.73 -22.53
N VAL A 383 25.13 -22.50 -22.45
CA VAL A 383 25.94 -21.29 -22.49
C VAL A 383 26.27 -20.95 -21.05
N THR A 384 27.50 -21.29 -20.66
CA THR A 384 28.09 -20.94 -19.38
C THR A 384 28.05 -19.42 -19.15
N ASN A 385 28.08 -18.98 -17.90
CA ASN A 385 28.15 -17.54 -17.59
C ASN A 385 29.35 -16.85 -18.28
N ALA A 386 30.47 -17.57 -18.46
CA ALA A 386 31.63 -17.11 -19.19
C ALA A 386 31.34 -16.87 -20.69
N GLN A 387 30.57 -17.77 -21.33
CA GLN A 387 30.18 -17.57 -22.74
C GLN A 387 29.16 -16.44 -22.90
N ARG A 388 28.29 -16.19 -21.90
CA ARG A 388 27.39 -15.02 -21.91
C ARG A 388 28.13 -13.71 -21.71
N SER A 389 29.09 -13.66 -20.79
CA SER A 389 29.92 -12.45 -20.59
C SER A 389 30.76 -12.16 -21.84
N GLN A 390 31.31 -13.19 -22.48
CA GLN A 390 32.08 -13.05 -23.72
C GLN A 390 31.20 -12.58 -24.89
N ALA A 391 29.98 -13.12 -25.05
CA ALA A 391 29.05 -12.66 -26.07
C ALA A 391 28.61 -11.20 -25.86
N ARG A 392 28.38 -10.80 -24.60
CA ARG A 392 28.05 -9.41 -24.25
C ARG A 392 29.24 -8.48 -24.51
N ALA A 393 30.45 -8.87 -24.14
CA ALA A 393 31.66 -8.09 -24.40
C ALA A 393 31.90 -7.93 -25.91
N ALA A 394 31.68 -8.99 -26.69
CA ALA A 394 31.78 -8.94 -28.15
C ALA A 394 30.73 -8.01 -28.79
N GLN A 395 29.48 -8.01 -28.30
CA GLN A 395 28.46 -7.06 -28.74
C GLN A 395 28.84 -5.62 -28.41
N LEU A 396 29.31 -5.37 -27.18
CA LEU A 396 29.76 -4.03 -26.78
C LEU A 396 30.95 -3.54 -27.60
N ALA A 397 31.87 -4.44 -27.98
CA ALA A 397 32.99 -4.12 -28.86
C ALA A 397 32.54 -3.73 -30.28
N GLN A 398 31.46 -4.31 -30.80
CA GLN A 398 30.95 -3.98 -32.14
C GLN A 398 30.32 -2.57 -32.21
N THR A 399 29.73 -2.10 -31.12
CA THR A 399 29.09 -0.78 -31.04
C THR A 399 29.96 0.24 -30.32
N TYR A 400 31.24 -0.06 -30.11
CA TYR A 400 32.14 0.82 -29.39
C TYR A 400 32.57 1.99 -30.27
N ASP A 401 32.10 3.19 -29.93
CA ASP A 401 32.50 4.44 -30.58
C ASP A 401 33.15 5.37 -29.53
N PRO A 402 34.47 5.56 -29.54
CA PRO A 402 35.21 6.23 -28.46
C PRO A 402 34.95 7.77 -28.39
N PRO A 403 35.40 8.45 -27.31
CA PRO A 403 35.19 9.89 -27.14
C PRO A 403 36.23 10.76 -27.86
N GLY A 404 35.79 11.95 -28.26
CA GLY A 404 36.62 13.01 -28.81
C GLY A 404 37.47 12.59 -29.99
N SER A 405 38.77 12.89 -29.94
CA SER A 405 39.71 12.65 -31.05
C SER A 405 39.99 11.17 -31.34
N LEU A 406 39.53 10.25 -30.48
CA LEU A 406 39.67 8.82 -30.72
C LEU A 406 38.60 8.27 -31.66
N ARG A 407 37.51 9.03 -31.89
CA ARG A 407 36.45 8.68 -32.84
C ARG A 407 36.95 8.86 -34.27
N GLU A 408 36.64 7.91 -35.16
CA GLU A 408 37.12 7.94 -36.55
C GLU A 408 36.66 9.19 -37.32
N GLU A 409 35.42 9.64 -37.06
CA GLU A 409 34.83 10.85 -37.66
C GLU A 409 35.21 12.14 -36.92
N GLY A 410 36.06 12.04 -35.88
CA GLY A 410 36.39 13.13 -34.98
C GLY A 410 35.33 13.40 -33.90
N PRO A 411 35.56 14.44 -33.07
CA PRO A 411 34.67 14.84 -31.98
C PRO A 411 33.24 15.09 -32.47
N ARG A 412 32.24 14.68 -31.68
CA ARG A 412 30.82 14.86 -32.01
C ARG A 412 30.37 16.32 -31.96
N HIS A 413 30.98 17.11 -31.08
CA HIS A 413 30.71 18.52 -30.82
C HIS A 413 31.94 19.15 -30.15
N ASP A 414 31.93 20.48 -29.96
CA ASP A 414 33.03 21.25 -29.36
C ASP A 414 33.42 20.86 -27.92
N ASN A 415 32.55 20.14 -27.22
CA ASN A 415 32.73 19.64 -25.84
C ASN A 415 32.98 18.11 -25.75
N ASP A 416 33.16 17.42 -26.87
CA ASP A 416 33.48 15.98 -26.90
C ASP A 416 35.00 15.78 -26.86
N PHE A 417 35.56 15.62 -25.65
CA PHE A 417 36.99 15.36 -25.45
C PHE A 417 37.26 13.95 -24.94
N THR A 418 38.42 13.41 -25.29
CA THR A 418 38.92 12.15 -24.74
C THR A 418 39.25 12.28 -23.24
N GLU A 419 39.86 13.38 -22.84
CA GLU A 419 40.25 13.66 -21.46
C GLU A 419 39.11 14.36 -20.69
N ILE A 420 38.64 13.77 -19.59
CA ILE A 420 37.51 14.31 -18.81
C ILE A 420 37.78 15.70 -18.23
N GLU A 421 39.03 16.05 -17.96
CA GLU A 421 39.43 17.35 -17.42
C GLU A 421 39.18 18.52 -18.39
N ARG A 422 39.01 18.21 -19.68
CA ARG A 422 38.71 19.19 -20.73
C ARG A 422 37.22 19.31 -21.01
N ILE A 423 36.39 18.43 -20.46
CA ILE A 423 34.94 18.41 -20.66
C ILE A 423 34.30 19.39 -19.69
N ARG A 424 33.51 20.33 -20.21
CA ARG A 424 32.73 21.25 -19.39
C ARG A 424 31.52 20.52 -18.80
N ILE A 425 31.30 20.70 -17.49
CA ILE A 425 30.15 20.11 -16.78
C ILE A 425 28.84 20.55 -17.45
N ALA A 426 28.63 21.86 -17.59
CA ALA A 426 27.47 22.39 -18.31
C ALA A 426 27.60 22.13 -19.83
N PRO A 427 26.56 21.61 -20.50
CA PRO A 427 26.56 21.40 -21.95
C PRO A 427 26.82 22.70 -22.72
N THR A 428 27.54 22.60 -23.84
CA THR A 428 27.71 23.71 -24.78
C THR A 428 26.53 23.81 -25.73
N HIS A 429 26.42 24.93 -26.46
CA HIS A 429 25.35 25.09 -27.45
C HIS A 429 25.46 24.06 -28.59
N ASP A 430 26.68 23.78 -29.04
CA ASP A 430 26.96 22.79 -30.09
C ASP A 430 26.64 21.36 -29.62
N GLU A 431 26.92 21.05 -28.34
CA GLU A 431 26.52 19.79 -27.71
C GLU A 431 25.00 19.61 -27.65
N LEU A 432 24.25 20.66 -27.26
CA LEU A 432 22.79 20.61 -27.19
C LEU A 432 22.11 20.44 -28.56
N LEU A 433 22.76 20.89 -29.62
CA LEU A 433 22.25 20.78 -30.99
C LEU A 433 22.79 19.56 -31.74
N CYS A 434 23.72 18.80 -31.16
CA CYS A 434 24.30 17.63 -31.78
C CYS A 434 23.27 16.51 -31.92
N ALA A 435 23.08 16.02 -33.15
CA ALA A 435 22.17 14.90 -33.43
C ALA A 435 22.78 13.51 -33.15
N ILE A 436 24.10 13.46 -32.88
CA ILE A 436 24.83 12.21 -32.63
C ILE A 436 24.78 11.92 -31.13
N PRO A 437 24.42 10.69 -30.70
CA PRO A 437 24.39 10.35 -29.27
C PRO A 437 25.75 10.57 -28.58
N PRO A 438 25.75 11.07 -27.33
CA PRO A 438 26.99 11.29 -26.58
C PRO A 438 27.71 9.98 -26.26
N TYR A 439 29.03 10.05 -26.07
CA TYR A 439 29.80 8.90 -25.59
C TYR A 439 29.46 8.58 -24.13
N LEU A 440 28.72 7.49 -23.92
CA LEU A 440 28.38 6.96 -22.60
C LEU A 440 29.07 5.61 -22.36
N PRO A 441 30.10 5.56 -21.49
CA PRO A 441 30.80 4.32 -21.23
C PRO A 441 29.97 3.36 -20.36
N VAL A 442 30.10 2.05 -20.60
CA VAL A 442 29.37 1.03 -19.84
C VAL A 442 30.11 0.67 -18.55
N PHE A 443 29.41 0.71 -17.41
CA PHE A 443 29.95 0.31 -16.10
C PHE A 443 30.09 -1.22 -15.97
N SER A 444 31.00 -1.80 -16.73
CA SER A 444 31.36 -3.23 -16.71
C SER A 444 32.88 -3.39 -16.89
N ARG A 445 33.48 -4.41 -16.25
CA ARG A 445 34.92 -4.68 -16.36
C ARG A 445 35.33 -5.11 -17.78
N ASP A 446 34.48 -5.90 -18.42
CA ASP A 446 34.74 -6.49 -19.75
C ASP A 446 34.28 -5.58 -20.91
N ALA A 447 33.78 -4.38 -20.61
CA ALA A 447 33.37 -3.43 -21.63
C ALA A 447 34.58 -2.70 -22.24
N PRO A 448 34.59 -2.48 -23.58
CA PRO A 448 35.62 -1.72 -24.25
C PRO A 448 35.70 -0.30 -23.70
N HIS A 449 36.92 0.20 -23.52
CA HIS A 449 37.20 1.53 -23.02
C HIS A 449 38.55 2.01 -23.55
N HIS A 450 38.70 3.31 -23.72
CA HIS A 450 39.93 3.93 -24.20
C HIS A 450 41.03 4.03 -23.13
N CYS A 451 40.70 3.71 -21.87
CA CYS A 451 41.64 3.72 -20.75
C CYS A 451 42.02 2.28 -20.40
N PRO A 452 43.24 2.06 -19.86
CA PRO A 452 43.68 0.72 -19.46
C PRO A 452 42.69 0.03 -18.52
N ALA A 453 42.52 -1.28 -18.72
CA ALA A 453 41.72 -2.11 -17.82
C ALA A 453 42.29 -2.06 -16.39
N ASP A 454 41.41 -2.18 -15.39
CA ASP A 454 41.74 -2.15 -13.95
C ASP A 454 42.51 -0.89 -13.48
N SER A 455 42.37 0.24 -14.19
CA SER A 455 42.98 1.52 -13.82
C SER A 455 42.01 2.46 -13.10
N MET A 456 42.55 3.31 -12.21
CA MET A 456 41.77 4.35 -11.55
C MET A 456 41.25 5.39 -12.55
N GLN A 457 42.03 5.68 -13.59
CA GLN A 457 41.67 6.58 -14.69
C GLN A 457 40.38 6.13 -15.39
N ARG A 458 40.28 4.82 -15.70
CA ARG A 458 39.06 4.24 -16.28
C ARG A 458 37.86 4.38 -15.34
N HIS A 459 38.06 4.16 -14.04
CA HIS A 459 36.97 4.30 -13.07
C HIS A 459 36.46 5.75 -12.98
N LEU A 460 37.38 6.72 -12.93
CA LEU A 460 37.05 8.14 -12.89
C LEU A 460 36.37 8.62 -14.17
N ASP A 461 36.84 8.20 -15.35
CA ASP A 461 36.22 8.57 -16.63
C ASP A 461 34.77 8.07 -16.71
N ILE A 462 34.54 6.80 -16.38
CA ILE A 462 33.19 6.21 -16.39
C ILE A 462 32.27 6.95 -15.43
N GLN A 463 32.70 7.16 -14.18
CA GLN A 463 31.88 7.82 -13.17
C GLN A 463 31.57 9.27 -13.54
N PHE A 464 32.55 10.02 -14.04
CA PHE A 464 32.34 11.40 -14.46
C PHE A 464 31.31 11.50 -15.59
N ARG A 465 31.47 10.70 -16.66
CA ARG A 465 30.60 10.77 -17.84
C ARG A 465 29.18 10.30 -17.54
N LEU A 466 29.01 9.24 -16.73
CA LEU A 466 27.69 8.77 -16.33
C LEU A 466 27.00 9.72 -15.36
N LEU A 467 27.72 10.30 -14.39
CA LEU A 467 27.14 11.28 -13.47
C LEU A 467 26.74 12.55 -14.19
N ARG A 468 27.54 13.02 -15.15
CA ARG A 468 27.24 14.21 -15.95
C ARG A 468 25.96 14.04 -16.80
N GLU A 469 25.64 12.83 -17.23
CA GLU A 469 24.41 12.53 -17.96
C GLU A 469 23.15 12.58 -17.07
N GLU A 470 23.29 12.26 -15.78
CA GLU A 470 22.17 12.25 -14.82
C GLU A 470 21.89 13.62 -14.17
N LEU A 471 22.79 14.60 -14.33
CA LEU A 471 22.67 15.97 -13.80
C LEU A 471 21.87 16.87 -14.75
#